data_AF-A0A4Y8TVH4-F1
#
_entry.id   AF-A0A4Y8TVH4-F1
#
_cell.length_a   1.000
_cell.length_b   1.000
_cell.length_c   1.000
_cell.angle_alpha   90.00
_cell.angle_beta   90.00
_cell.angle_gamma   90.00
#
_symmetry.space_group_name_H-M   'P 1'
#
loop_
_entity.id
_entity.type
_entity.pdbx_description
1 polymer ?
#
loop_
_entity_poly.entity_id
_entity_poly.type
_entity_poly.pdbx_seq_one_letter_code
_entity_poly.pdbx_strand_id
1 'polypeptide(L)'
;MASIPLGEDILLARHGASIVKFRQDRKNRMTVAYLRDGAIDSASNLIAAPVPALTPAASFSQGAVRYLNDEAEVSRGEVRSLVKISLGFSAVMGIVFGGLVLALYKIGGNEAIQSLTYMGASQ
;
A
#
# COMPACT_ATOMS: atom_id res chain seq x y z
N MET A 1 -32.04 4.30 29.22
CA MET A 1 -30.58 4.13 29.38
C MET A 1 -29.91 5.28 28.65
N ALA A 2 -29.12 6.11 29.33
CA ALA A 2 -28.39 7.18 28.65
C ALA A 2 -27.24 6.55 27.84
N SER A 3 -27.21 6.76 26.52
CA SER A 3 -26.09 6.32 25.68
C SER A 3 -24.90 7.22 25.94
N ILE A 4 -23.73 6.64 26.24
CA ILE A 4 -22.48 7.37 26.32
C ILE A 4 -22.17 7.94 24.92
N PRO A 5 -21.87 9.24 24.78
CA PRO A 5 -21.48 9.83 23.50
C PRO A 5 -20.17 9.22 23.01
N LEU A 6 -20.06 8.93 21.71
CA LEU A 6 -18.84 8.37 21.11
C LEU A 6 -17.56 9.14 21.46
N GLY A 7 -17.64 10.48 21.49
CA GLY A 7 -16.48 11.31 21.84
C GLY A 7 -16.02 11.12 23.28
N GLU A 8 -16.89 10.73 24.20
CA GLU A 8 -16.54 10.40 25.58
C GLU A 8 -15.70 9.11 25.62
N ASP A 9 -16.13 8.05 24.94
CA ASP A 9 -15.38 6.78 24.86
C ASP A 9 -13.99 6.98 24.23
N ILE A 10 -13.92 7.77 23.15
CA ILE A 10 -12.65 8.09 22.50
C ILE A 10 -11.70 8.82 23.48
N LEU A 11 -12.21 9.80 24.23
CA LEU A 11 -11.39 10.58 25.16
C LEU A 11 -10.99 9.75 26.39
N LEU A 12 -11.87 8.91 26.89
CA LEU A 12 -11.57 7.94 27.95
C LEU A 12 -10.46 6.97 27.52
N ALA A 13 -10.48 6.51 26.27
CA ALA A 13 -9.42 5.65 25.74
C ALA A 13 -8.07 6.38 25.63
N ARG A 14 -8.06 7.68 25.30
CA ARG A 14 -6.82 8.47 25.20
C ARG A 14 -6.23 8.85 26.54
N HIS A 15 -7.06 9.30 27.48
CA HIS A 15 -6.60 9.98 28.71
C HIS A 15 -7.00 9.27 30.00
N GLY A 16 -8.03 8.41 29.96
CA GLY A 16 -8.52 7.64 31.10
C GLY A 16 -8.70 8.49 32.35
N ALA A 17 -8.00 8.10 33.43
CA ALA A 17 -8.07 8.76 34.73
C ALA A 17 -7.42 10.16 34.78
N SER A 18 -6.81 10.65 33.71
CA SER A 18 -6.29 12.03 33.63
C SER A 18 -7.41 13.08 33.46
N ILE A 19 -8.59 12.66 33.01
CA ILE A 19 -9.72 13.55 32.76
C ILE A 19 -10.34 14.01 34.08
N VAL A 20 -10.53 15.33 34.20
CA VAL A 20 -11.16 15.98 35.36
C VAL A 20 -12.64 16.27 35.11
N LYS A 21 -12.99 16.69 33.89
CA LYS A 21 -14.36 17.00 33.50
C LYS A 21 -14.58 16.85 32.00
N PHE A 22 -15.83 16.52 31.64
CA PHE A 22 -16.32 16.57 30.27
C PHE A 22 -17.23 17.77 30.05
N ARG A 23 -17.21 18.32 28.83
CA ARG A 23 -18.16 19.30 28.33
C ARG A 23 -18.67 18.85 26.96
N GLN A 24 -19.99 18.84 26.79
CA GLN A 24 -20.62 18.55 25.50
C GLN A 24 -20.76 19.83 24.68
N ASP A 25 -20.07 19.89 23.54
CA ASP A 25 -20.27 20.93 22.53
C ASP A 25 -21.28 20.44 21.50
N ARG A 26 -22.56 20.76 21.75
CA ARG A 26 -23.66 20.37 20.85
C ARG A 26 -23.64 21.11 19.51
N LYS A 27 -23.03 22.30 19.45
CA LYS A 27 -22.94 23.08 18.20
C LYS A 27 -22.03 22.37 17.20
N ASN A 28 -20.89 21.87 17.69
CA ASN A 28 -19.91 21.16 16.87
C ASN A 28 -20.04 19.63 16.93
N ARG A 29 -21.02 19.12 17.69
CA ARG A 29 -21.21 17.68 17.95
C ARG A 29 -19.93 17.00 18.43
N MET A 30 -19.26 17.61 19.40
CA MET A 30 -18.02 17.11 19.99
C MET A 30 -18.11 17.01 21.50
N THR A 31 -17.35 16.08 22.07
CA THR A 31 -17.05 16.04 23.50
C THR A 31 -15.70 16.70 23.73
N VAL A 32 -15.60 17.54 24.76
CA VAL A 32 -14.37 18.20 25.19
C VAL A 32 -13.99 17.67 26.57
N ALA A 33 -12.75 17.23 26.73
CA ALA A 33 -12.16 16.80 28.00
C ALA A 33 -11.19 17.86 28.52
N TYR A 34 -11.26 18.12 29.83
CA TYR A 34 -10.26 18.91 30.54
C TYR A 34 -9.43 17.98 31.40
N LEU A 35 -8.12 18.09 31.29
CA LEU A 35 -7.15 17.19 31.89
C LEU A 35 -6.58 17.76 33.19
N ARG A 36 -5.97 16.90 34.01
CA ARG A 36 -5.41 17.26 35.32
C ARG A 36 -4.23 18.23 35.23
N ASP A 37 -3.49 18.19 34.12
CA ASP A 37 -2.38 19.10 33.79
C ASP A 37 -2.87 20.46 33.25
N GLY A 38 -4.18 20.66 33.11
CA GLY A 38 -4.78 21.87 32.57
C GLY A 38 -4.95 21.87 31.05
N ALA A 39 -4.50 20.83 30.34
CA ALA A 39 -4.70 20.71 28.91
C ALA A 39 -6.17 20.41 28.55
N ILE A 40 -6.54 20.70 27.32
CA ILE A 40 -7.88 20.49 26.77
C ILE A 40 -7.76 19.66 25.50
N ASP A 41 -8.50 18.55 25.43
CA ASP A 41 -8.63 17.72 24.22
C ASP A 41 -10.10 17.60 23.81
N SER A 42 -10.37 17.26 22.56
CA SER A 42 -11.72 17.06 22.05
C SER A 42 -11.82 15.89 21.07
N ALA A 43 -13.01 15.30 21.00
CA ALA A 43 -13.32 14.22 20.08
C ALA A 43 -14.73 14.39 19.49
N SER A 44 -14.88 14.00 18.22
CA SER A 44 -16.16 14.00 17.53
C SER A 44 -17.12 12.98 18.15
N ASN A 45 -18.37 13.38 18.36
CA ASN A 45 -19.46 12.46 18.72
C ASN A 45 -20.08 11.80 17.49
N LEU A 46 -19.64 12.18 16.29
CA LEU A 46 -19.99 11.52 15.04
C LEU A 46 -18.85 10.60 14.61
N ILE A 47 -19.20 9.41 14.13
CA ILE A 47 -18.31 8.65 13.25
C ILE A 47 -18.14 9.52 12.00
N ALA A 48 -16.96 10.10 11.81
CA ALA A 48 -16.64 10.73 10.54
C ALA A 48 -16.95 9.71 9.45
N ALA A 49 -17.74 10.12 8.44
CA ALA A 49 -18.15 9.21 7.38
C ALA A 49 -16.91 8.42 6.93
N PRO A 50 -16.98 7.08 6.88
CA PRO A 50 -15.85 6.30 6.38
C PRO A 50 -15.49 6.93 5.04
N VAL A 51 -14.24 7.37 4.89
CA VAL A 51 -13.72 7.74 3.58
C VAL A 51 -14.13 6.58 2.69
N PRO A 52 -14.99 6.79 1.69
CA PRO A 52 -15.56 5.68 0.96
C PRO A 52 -14.38 4.88 0.44
N ALA A 53 -14.28 3.62 0.90
CA ALA A 53 -13.22 2.74 0.46
C ALA A 53 -13.30 2.75 -1.07
N LEU A 54 -12.27 3.29 -1.70
CA LEU A 54 -12.23 3.40 -3.15
C LEU A 54 -12.45 1.99 -3.68
N THR A 55 -13.37 1.85 -4.63
CA THR A 55 -13.49 0.60 -5.37
C THR A 55 -12.11 0.29 -5.98
N PRO A 56 -11.77 -0.99 -6.22
CA PRO A 56 -10.47 -1.33 -6.80
C PRO A 56 -10.16 -0.50 -8.06
N ALA A 57 -11.15 -0.32 -8.95
CA ALA A 57 -11.01 0.53 -10.14
C ALA A 57 -10.69 2.00 -9.81
N ALA A 58 -11.33 2.57 -8.80
CA ALA A 58 -11.09 3.95 -8.36
C ALA A 58 -9.72 4.11 -7.67
N SER A 59 -9.23 3.08 -6.97
CA SER A 59 -7.88 3.11 -6.39
C SER A 59 -6.78 3.11 -7.47
N PHE A 60 -6.95 2.34 -8.54
CA PHE A 60 -6.00 2.31 -9.65
C PHE A 60 -5.99 3.63 -10.42
N SER A 61 -7.17 4.22 -10.68
CA SER A 61 -7.24 5.51 -11.38
C SER A 61 -6.59 6.63 -10.56
N GLN A 62 -6.85 6.67 -9.25
CA GLN A 62 -6.23 7.67 -8.37
C GLN A 62 -4.72 7.45 -8.21
N GLY A 63 -4.26 6.20 -8.14
CA GLY A 63 -2.84 5.86 -8.15
C GLY A 63 -2.14 6.30 -9.44
N ALA A 64 -2.78 6.07 -10.60
CA ALA A 64 -2.27 6.53 -11.88
C ALA A 64 -2.16 8.06 -11.94
N VAL A 65 -3.18 8.79 -11.45
CA VAL A 65 -3.15 10.26 -11.40
C VAL A 65 -2.01 10.76 -10.50
N ARG A 66 -1.80 10.16 -9.32
CA ARG A 66 -0.69 10.53 -8.43
C ARG A 66 0.68 10.27 -9.05
N TYR A 67 0.84 9.13 -9.74
CA TYR A 67 2.06 8.84 -10.52
C TYR A 67 2.25 9.83 -11.68
N LEU A 68 1.15 10.27 -12.30
CA LEU A 68 1.22 11.27 -13.36
C LEU A 68 1.62 12.66 -12.84
N ASN A 69 1.23 12.98 -11.61
CA ASN A 69 1.56 14.25 -10.95
C ASN A 69 2.87 14.20 -10.15
N ASP A 70 3.62 13.09 -10.19
CA ASP A 70 4.85 12.86 -9.41
C ASP A 70 4.65 12.98 -7.89
N GLU A 71 3.43 12.75 -7.41
CA GLU A 71 3.03 12.71 -6.00
C GLU A 71 3.09 11.29 -5.41
N ALA A 72 3.42 10.30 -6.24
CA ALA A 72 3.59 8.91 -5.80
C ALA A 72 4.92 8.73 -5.06
N GLU A 73 4.96 7.81 -4.10
CA GLU A 73 6.20 7.46 -3.36
C GLU A 73 7.33 7.02 -4.30
N VAL A 74 6.98 6.43 -5.44
CA VAL A 74 7.91 6.02 -6.50
C VAL A 74 7.85 7.02 -7.64
N SER A 75 8.93 7.79 -7.82
CA SER A 75 9.04 8.82 -8.85
C SER A 75 9.17 8.22 -10.26
N ARG A 76 8.68 8.94 -11.26
CA ARG A 76 8.84 8.59 -12.69
C ARG A 76 10.30 8.38 -13.10
N GLY A 77 11.24 9.10 -12.48
CA GLY A 77 12.67 8.96 -12.72
C GLY A 77 13.19 7.59 -12.31
N GLU A 78 12.72 7.08 -11.17
CA GLU A 78 13.08 5.77 -10.63
C GLU A 78 12.54 4.64 -11.51
N VAL A 79 11.27 4.71 -11.92
CA VAL A 79 10.67 3.71 -12.82
C VAL A 79 11.41 3.67 -14.16
N ARG A 80 11.75 4.83 -14.74
CA ARG A 80 12.54 4.88 -15.98
C ARG A 80 13.92 4.27 -15.82
N SER A 81 14.55 4.44 -14.66
CA SER A 81 15.84 3.80 -14.33
C SER A 81 15.68 2.28 -14.21
N LEU A 82 14.68 1.82 -13.46
CA LEU A 82 14.35 0.42 -13.27
C LEU A 82 14.08 -0.29 -14.59
N VAL A 83 13.29 0.33 -15.48
CA VAL A 83 13.02 -0.19 -16.82
C VAL A 83 14.32 -0.36 -17.61
N LYS A 84 15.22 0.62 -17.60
CA LYS A 84 16.50 0.54 -18.33
C LYS A 84 17.39 -0.59 -17.79
N ILE A 85 17.48 -0.73 -16.47
CA ILE A 85 18.27 -1.80 -15.83
C ILE A 85 17.68 -3.17 -16.19
N SER A 86 16.36 -3.33 -16.07
CA SER A 86 15.66 -4.56 -16.44
C SER A 86 15.84 -4.91 -17.92
N LEU A 87 15.79 -3.93 -18.82
CA LEU A 87 16.02 -4.13 -20.25
C LEU A 87 17.46 -4.58 -20.54
N GLY A 88 18.45 -3.94 -19.89
CA GLY A 88 19.85 -4.31 -20.00
C GLY A 88 20.13 -5.73 -19.50
N PHE A 89 19.59 -6.08 -18.32
CA PHE A 89 19.73 -7.43 -17.76
C PHE A 89 19.06 -8.49 -18.64
N SER A 90 17.86 -8.20 -19.14
CA SER A 90 17.13 -9.09 -20.06
C SER A 90 17.94 -9.35 -21.34
N ALA A 91 18.56 -8.32 -21.93
CA ALA A 91 19.41 -8.49 -23.10
C ALA A 91 20.62 -9.40 -22.82
N VAL A 92 21.29 -9.21 -21.67
CA VAL A 92 22.42 -10.08 -21.26
C VAL A 92 21.95 -11.53 -21.08
N MET A 93 20.83 -11.75 -20.40
CA MET A 93 20.29 -13.10 -20.20
C MET A 93 19.84 -13.73 -21.51
N GLY A 94 19.29 -12.96 -22.44
CA GLY A 94 18.96 -13.42 -23.79
C GLY A 94 20.19 -13.94 -24.54
N ILE A 95 21.33 -13.27 -24.43
CA ILE A 95 22.59 -13.71 -25.04
C ILE A 95 23.07 -15.01 -24.39
N VAL A 96 23.07 -15.09 -23.05
CA VAL A 96 23.50 -16.29 -22.32
C VAL A 96 22.60 -17.48 -22.68
N PHE A 97 21.29 -17.29 -22.62
CA PHE A 97 20.32 -18.33 -22.93
C PHE A 97 20.41 -18.77 -24.39
N GLY A 98 20.46 -17.82 -25.33
CA GLY A 98 20.64 -18.11 -26.75
C GLY A 98 21.95 -18.83 -27.05
N GLY A 99 23.05 -18.42 -26.40
CA GLY A 99 24.35 -19.08 -26.51
C GLY A 99 24.33 -20.52 -25.98
N LEU A 100 23.64 -20.76 -24.86
CA LEU A 100 23.48 -22.09 -24.28
C LEU A 100 22.64 -23.00 -25.18
N VAL A 101 21.53 -22.49 -25.73
CA VAL A 101 20.71 -23.23 -26.71
C VAL A 101 21.53 -23.57 -27.96
N LEU A 102 22.32 -22.62 -28.48
CA LEU A 102 23.18 -22.85 -29.64
C LEU A 102 24.27 -23.89 -29.33
N ALA A 103 24.87 -23.84 -28.15
CA ALA A 103 25.87 -24.81 -27.71
C ALA A 103 25.27 -26.22 -27.58
N LEU A 104 24.09 -26.34 -26.97
CA LEU A 104 23.36 -27.61 -26.89
C LEU A 104 23.05 -28.16 -28.28
N TYR A 105 22.58 -27.32 -29.21
CA TYR A 105 22.32 -27.74 -30.59
C TYR A 105 23.58 -28.28 -31.28
N LYS A 106 24.72 -27.58 -31.14
CA LYS A 106 25.97 -27.97 -31.80
C LYS A 106 26.65 -29.19 -31.19
N ILE A 107 26.58 -29.36 -29.86
CA ILE A 107 27.34 -30.38 -29.12
C ILE A 107 26.49 -31.63 -28.84
N GLY A 108 25.21 -31.44 -28.49
CA GLY A 108 24.29 -32.52 -28.12
C GLY A 108 23.32 -32.94 -29.23
N GLY A 109 23.28 -32.23 -30.36
CA GLY A 109 22.36 -32.50 -31.46
C GLY A 109 20.89 -32.26 -31.11
N ASN A 110 19.97 -32.66 -32.00
CA ASN A 110 18.52 -32.45 -31.82
C ASN A 110 17.94 -33.19 -30.61
N GLU A 111 18.58 -34.28 -30.17
CA GLU A 111 18.09 -35.12 -29.08
C GLU A 111 18.27 -34.46 -27.71
N ALA A 112 19.35 -33.71 -27.51
CA ALA A 112 19.56 -32.93 -26.29
C ALA A 112 18.50 -31.84 -26.12
N ILE A 113 18.08 -31.18 -27.21
CA ILE A 113 17.01 -30.16 -27.16
C ILE A 113 15.64 -30.82 -26.90
N GLN A 114 15.37 -31.97 -27.51
CA GLN A 114 14.16 -32.73 -27.23
C GLN A 114 14.06 -33.15 -25.76
N SER A 115 15.17 -33.60 -25.16
CA SER A 115 15.20 -34.00 -23.75
C SER A 115 14.85 -32.87 -22.77
N LEU A 116 15.24 -31.62 -23.06
CA LEU A 116 14.82 -30.45 -22.28
C LEU A 116 13.31 -30.23 -22.32
N THR A 117 12.71 -30.38 -23.50
CA THR A 117 11.25 -30.23 -23.70
C THR A 117 10.47 -31.31 -22.94
N TYR A 118 10.96 -32.55 -22.91
CA TYR A 118 10.32 -33.65 -22.15
C TYR A 118 10.53 -33.53 -20.63
N MET A 119 11.66 -32.99 -20.18
CA MET A 119 11.93 -32.75 -18.75
C MET A 119 11.12 -31.56 -18.20
N GLY A 120 10.82 -30.55 -19.02
CA GLY A 120 9.96 -29.42 -18.63
C GLY A 120 8.45 -29.72 -18.60
N ALA A 121 8.00 -30.77 -19.30
CA ALA A 121 6.60 -31.20 -19.36
C ALA A 121 6.20 -32.21 -18.27
N SER A 122 7.13 -32.57 -17.38
CA SER A 122 6.91 -33.55 -16.29
C SER A 122 6.83 -32.93 -14.89
N GLN A 123 6.50 -31.63 -14.80
CA GLN A 123 6.07 -30.98 -13.54
C GLN A 123 4.62 -30.51 -13.64
#